data_AF-A0A255SCX3-F1
#
_entry.id   AF-A0A255SCX3-F1
#
_cell.length_a   1.000
_cell.length_b   1.000
_cell.length_c   1.000
_cell.angle_alpha   90.00
_cell.angle_beta   90.00
_cell.angle_gamma   90.00
#
_symmetry.space_group_name_H-M   'P 1'
#
loop_
_entity.id
_entity.type
_entity.pdbx_description
1 polymer ?
#
loop_
_entity_poly.entity_id
_entity_poly.type
_entity_poly.pdbx_seq_one_letter_code
_entity_poly.pdbx_strand_id
1 'polypeptide(L)'
;MKSIVVIFPYFGKLPPQYNIWRASAIRNPSVDFMFFTDAEIAPYKNIIVHKMRFEDFRIIVQKAFDFQIILDRPYKLCEYKPAYGYILKDYIKQYDFWGFGDLDLVYGDIRTFITDEVLKFKFILGWGHLSLFRNDSDTNEYFMKEENGFQKYTDAYTTRNITFFDEFDHMGCSDKWKACRPNDCWLETPFDNVSKPKQAFHFNSLTRGWQQVLFEHDGQHLYMIRIANGKIEKKESLYAHFQHRAFMKDKISNYNHFLITPTSMIDFPTHMIKFHLLFYSRKRTFRTKLAQWKDRIIWKLNLGHYK
;
A
#
# COMPACT_ATOMS: atom_id res chain seq x y z
N MET A 1 -12.60 18.99 9.36
CA MET A 1 -11.89 17.74 9.04
C MET A 1 -10.78 18.05 8.08
N LYS A 2 -9.54 17.67 8.39
CA LYS A 2 -8.38 17.97 7.53
C LYS A 2 -8.42 17.19 6.21
N SER A 3 -8.03 17.82 5.12
CA SER A 3 -8.00 17.28 3.76
C SER A 3 -6.79 16.35 3.55
N ILE A 4 -7.01 15.20 2.91
CA ILE A 4 -5.99 14.18 2.67
C ILE A 4 -5.99 13.82 1.18
N VAL A 5 -4.80 13.75 0.58
CA VAL A 5 -4.59 13.15 -0.74
C VAL A 5 -3.57 12.01 -0.66
N VAL A 6 -3.85 10.88 -1.32
CA VAL A 6 -2.88 9.80 -1.50
C VAL A 6 -2.48 9.75 -2.97
N ILE A 7 -1.18 9.84 -3.23
CA ILE A 7 -0.60 10.03 -4.56
C ILE A 7 -0.11 8.69 -5.11
N PHE A 8 -0.48 8.39 -6.36
CA PHE A 8 -0.13 7.17 -7.09
C PHE A 8 0.50 7.50 -8.46
N PRO A 9 1.82 7.75 -8.52
CA PRO A 9 2.56 7.63 -9.77
C PRO A 9 2.66 6.14 -10.12
N TYR A 10 1.89 5.71 -11.11
CA TYR A 10 1.79 4.29 -11.48
C TYR A 10 1.75 4.16 -12.99
N PHE A 11 2.67 3.40 -13.57
CA PHE A 11 2.76 3.25 -15.03
C PHE A 11 2.82 1.78 -15.41
N GLY A 12 2.05 1.41 -16.43
CA GLY A 12 1.92 0.05 -16.94
C GLY A 12 0.62 -0.65 -16.51
N LYS A 13 0.68 -1.98 -16.44
CA LYS A 13 -0.51 -2.83 -16.29
C LYS A 13 -0.98 -2.89 -14.84
N LEU A 14 -2.21 -2.43 -14.59
CA LEU A 14 -2.87 -2.50 -13.29
C LEU A 14 -2.87 -3.92 -12.68
N PRO A 15 -2.72 -4.02 -11.34
CA PRO A 15 -2.76 -5.30 -10.67
C PRO A 15 -4.18 -5.91 -10.68
N PRO A 16 -4.33 -7.25 -10.59
CA PRO A 16 -5.65 -7.89 -10.46
C PRO A 16 -6.49 -7.38 -9.27
N GLN A 17 -5.84 -6.84 -8.25
CA GLN A 17 -6.46 -6.25 -7.07
C GLN A 17 -7.04 -4.86 -7.33
N TYR A 18 -6.77 -4.23 -8.48
CA TYR A 18 -7.18 -2.85 -8.73
C TYR A 18 -8.69 -2.63 -8.56
N ASN A 19 -9.54 -3.57 -8.97
CA ASN A 19 -10.99 -3.41 -8.86
C ASN A 19 -11.45 -3.33 -7.40
N ILE A 20 -10.91 -4.17 -6.51
CA ILE A 20 -11.21 -4.13 -5.07
C ILE A 20 -10.56 -2.92 -4.41
N TRP A 21 -9.34 -2.55 -4.82
CA TRP A 21 -8.70 -1.32 -4.39
C TRP A 21 -9.61 -0.13 -4.69
N ARG A 22 -10.06 0.00 -5.95
CA ARG A 22 -10.95 1.07 -6.41
C ARG A 22 -12.26 1.06 -5.64
N ALA A 23 -12.87 -0.10 -5.48
CA ALA A 23 -14.12 -0.24 -4.74
C ALA A 23 -13.99 0.21 -3.28
N SER A 24 -12.86 -0.07 -2.62
CA SER A 24 -12.61 0.43 -1.26
C SER A 24 -12.28 1.93 -1.22
N ALA A 25 -11.53 2.44 -2.20
CA ALA A 25 -11.13 3.84 -2.29
C ALA A 25 -12.33 4.77 -2.51
N ILE A 26 -13.26 4.44 -3.40
CA ILE A 26 -14.46 5.28 -3.67
C ILE A 26 -15.37 5.43 -2.45
N ARG A 27 -15.25 4.54 -1.47
CA ARG A 27 -16.02 4.58 -0.22
C ARG A 27 -15.41 5.47 0.85
N ASN A 28 -14.25 6.07 0.58
CA ASN A 28 -13.62 7.05 1.44
C ASN A 28 -13.70 8.46 0.80
N PRO A 29 -14.91 9.06 0.70
CA PRO A 29 -15.13 10.29 -0.09
C PRO A 29 -14.43 11.54 0.47
N SER A 30 -13.88 11.47 1.68
CA SER A 30 -13.11 12.55 2.32
C SER A 30 -11.59 12.45 2.10
N VAL A 31 -11.16 11.46 1.33
CA VAL A 31 -9.76 11.22 0.98
C VAL A 31 -9.69 11.14 -0.54
N ASP A 32 -8.86 11.98 -1.13
CA ASP A 32 -8.61 11.97 -2.56
C ASP A 32 -7.48 11.00 -2.91
N PHE A 33 -7.64 10.30 -4.03
CA PHE A 33 -6.66 9.40 -4.60
C PHE A 33 -6.21 9.96 -5.94
N MET A 34 -4.99 10.48 -6.00
CA MET A 34 -4.46 11.24 -7.14
C MET A 34 -3.48 10.40 -7.94
N PHE A 35 -3.82 10.11 -9.19
CA PHE A 35 -3.02 9.29 -10.09
C PHE A 35 -2.25 10.13 -11.09
N PHE A 36 -1.00 9.72 -11.34
CA PHE A 36 -0.20 10.12 -12.50
C PHE A 36 0.13 8.84 -13.26
N THR A 37 -0.49 8.63 -14.42
CA THR A 37 -0.53 7.29 -15.01
C THR A 37 -0.79 7.25 -16.52
N ASP A 38 -0.24 6.22 -17.17
CA ASP A 38 -0.59 5.80 -18.53
C ASP A 38 -1.62 4.67 -18.55
N ALA A 39 -2.00 4.13 -17.39
CA ALA A 39 -2.98 3.06 -17.26
C ALA A 39 -4.42 3.59 -17.48
N GLU A 40 -5.31 2.69 -17.90
CA GLU A 40 -6.74 3.01 -18.04
C GLU A 40 -7.42 3.00 -16.67
N ILE A 41 -7.51 4.19 -16.06
CA ILE A 41 -8.17 4.42 -14.77
C ILE A 41 -9.33 5.39 -14.98
N ALA A 42 -10.55 4.93 -14.67
CA ALA A 42 -11.73 5.77 -14.72
C ALA A 42 -11.77 6.73 -13.52
N PRO A 43 -11.86 8.06 -13.75
CA PRO A 43 -11.96 9.04 -12.67
C PRO A 43 -13.25 8.85 -11.86
N TYR A 44 -13.25 9.38 -10.64
CA TYR A 44 -14.41 9.39 -9.75
C TYR A 44 -14.35 10.62 -8.84
N LYS A 45 -15.39 10.88 -8.04
CA LYS A 45 -15.48 12.07 -7.17
C LYS A 45 -14.23 12.33 -6.33
N ASN A 46 -13.61 11.26 -5.80
CA ASN A 46 -12.38 11.29 -5.02
C ASN A 46 -11.22 10.52 -5.69
N ILE A 47 -11.32 10.22 -7.00
CA ILE A 47 -10.24 9.60 -7.78
C ILE A 47 -9.88 10.57 -8.90
N ILE A 48 -8.77 11.27 -8.70
CA ILE A 48 -8.26 12.31 -9.59
C ILE A 48 -7.23 11.64 -10.52
N VAL A 49 -7.35 11.83 -11.83
CA VAL A 49 -6.51 11.14 -12.81
C VAL A 49 -5.81 12.15 -13.71
N HIS A 50 -4.48 12.23 -13.58
CA HIS A 50 -3.61 12.93 -14.52
C HIS A 50 -3.04 11.90 -15.50
N LYS A 51 -3.71 11.76 -16.66
CA LYS A 51 -3.26 10.86 -17.72
C LYS A 51 -2.00 11.41 -18.39
N MET A 52 -0.90 10.66 -18.33
CA MET A 52 0.38 11.01 -18.94
C MET A 52 1.27 9.79 -19.13
N ARG A 53 2.32 9.89 -19.95
CA ARG A 53 3.28 8.80 -20.11
C ARG A 53 4.32 8.83 -19.00
N PHE A 54 5.00 7.70 -18.79
CA PHE A 54 6.08 7.60 -17.81
C PHE A 54 7.22 8.59 -18.09
N GLU A 55 7.55 8.81 -19.36
CA GLU A 55 8.60 9.74 -19.78
C GLU A 55 8.26 11.19 -19.39
N ASP A 56 6.98 11.56 -19.48
CA ASP A 56 6.53 12.91 -19.14
C ASP A 56 6.58 13.12 -17.61
N PHE A 57 6.19 12.11 -16.84
CA PHE A 57 6.34 12.14 -15.38
C PHE A 57 7.81 12.19 -14.96
N ARG A 58 8.71 11.48 -15.65
CA ARG A 58 10.15 11.55 -15.40
C ARG A 58 10.69 12.98 -15.55
N ILE A 59 10.18 13.76 -16.51
CA ILE A 59 10.55 15.17 -16.66
C ILE A 59 10.08 16.00 -15.45
N ILE A 60 8.89 15.71 -14.90
CA ILE A 60 8.39 16.37 -13.68
C ILE A 60 9.35 16.08 -12.51
N VAL A 61 9.70 14.81 -12.28
CA VAL A 61 10.62 14.43 -11.19
C VAL A 61 11.99 15.06 -11.39
N GLN A 62 12.56 15.01 -12.60
CA GLN A 62 13.88 15.58 -12.88
C GLN A 62 13.94 17.09 -12.62
N LYS A 63 12.87 17.85 -12.91
CA LYS A 63 12.82 19.30 -12.66
C LYS A 63 12.86 19.67 -11.17
N ALA A 64 12.54 18.73 -10.28
CA ALA A 64 12.55 18.98 -8.84
C ALA A 64 13.96 18.99 -8.24
N PHE A 65 14.97 18.46 -8.97
CA PHE A 65 16.33 18.28 -8.48
C PHE A 65 17.36 18.89 -9.44
N ASP A 66 18.44 19.43 -8.90
CA ASP A 66 19.53 20.10 -9.63
C ASP A 66 20.64 19.12 -10.09
N PHE A 67 20.51 17.83 -9.75
CA PHE A 67 21.38 16.75 -10.22
C PHE A 67 20.63 15.78 -11.13
N GLN A 68 21.39 15.01 -11.93
CA GLN A 68 20.80 14.00 -12.81
C GLN A 68 20.24 12.82 -12.01
N ILE A 69 18.94 12.60 -12.07
CA ILE A 69 18.27 11.49 -11.38
C ILE A 69 18.25 10.21 -12.24
N ILE A 70 18.15 9.07 -11.57
CA ILE A 70 17.88 7.76 -12.16
C ILE A 70 16.43 7.38 -11.86
N LEU A 71 15.60 7.49 -12.89
CA LEU A 71 14.22 6.99 -12.94
C LEU A 71 14.03 6.29 -14.29
N ASP A 72 14.64 5.13 -14.43
CA ASP A 72 14.77 4.38 -15.69
C ASP A 72 13.60 3.42 -15.97
N ARG A 73 12.83 3.07 -14.93
CA ARG A 73 11.67 2.17 -15.02
C ARG A 73 10.61 2.53 -13.98
N PRO A 74 9.32 2.20 -14.21
CA PRO A 74 8.24 2.53 -13.27
C PRO A 74 8.49 2.06 -11.84
N TYR A 75 9.03 0.85 -11.64
CA TYR A 75 9.29 0.32 -10.29
C TYR A 75 10.30 1.16 -9.47
N LYS A 76 11.16 1.94 -10.14
CA LYS A 76 12.09 2.84 -9.44
C LYS A 76 11.38 4.00 -8.73
N LEU A 77 10.11 4.27 -9.04
CA LEU A 77 9.26 5.26 -8.34
C LEU A 77 9.12 4.99 -6.84
N CYS A 78 9.27 3.74 -6.38
CA CYS A 78 9.23 3.44 -4.93
C CYS A 78 10.25 4.26 -4.15
N GLU A 79 11.45 4.47 -4.71
CA GLU A 79 12.50 5.27 -4.06
C GLU A 79 12.10 6.75 -3.92
N TYR A 80 11.25 7.27 -4.80
CA TYR A 80 10.82 8.67 -4.82
C TYR A 80 9.58 8.93 -3.97
N LYS A 81 8.94 7.89 -3.41
CA LYS A 81 7.74 8.01 -2.55
C LYS A 81 7.89 9.08 -1.45
N PRO A 82 9.01 9.18 -0.70
CA PRO A 82 9.17 10.19 0.34
C PRO A 82 9.25 11.63 -0.18
N ALA A 83 9.48 11.82 -1.48
CA ALA A 83 9.65 13.13 -2.11
C ALA A 83 8.40 13.60 -2.88
N TYR A 84 7.31 12.83 -2.95
CA TYR A 84 6.16 13.21 -3.77
C TYR A 84 5.54 14.54 -3.37
N GLY A 85 5.45 14.86 -2.07
CA GLY A 85 4.94 16.17 -1.64
C GLY A 85 5.79 17.35 -2.11
N TYR A 86 7.11 17.14 -2.21
CA TYR A 86 8.03 18.13 -2.75
C TYR A 86 7.98 18.22 -4.28
N ILE A 87 8.02 17.08 -4.97
CA ILE A 87 7.99 16.99 -6.44
C ILE A 87 6.67 17.53 -7.01
N LEU A 88 5.55 17.24 -6.34
CA LEU A 88 4.19 17.53 -6.83
C LEU A 88 3.51 18.65 -6.05
N LYS A 89 4.30 19.52 -5.40
CA LYS A 89 3.80 20.60 -4.52
C LYS A 89 2.66 21.43 -5.13
N ASP A 90 2.74 21.72 -6.43
CA ASP A 90 1.74 22.54 -7.13
C ASP A 90 0.39 21.83 -7.28
N TYR A 91 0.38 20.50 -7.31
CA TYR A 91 -0.82 19.67 -7.42
C TYR A 91 -1.51 19.48 -6.06
N ILE A 92 -0.75 19.55 -4.97
CA ILE A 92 -1.23 19.19 -3.63
C ILE A 92 -1.36 20.37 -2.66
N LYS A 93 -1.06 21.60 -3.08
CA LYS A 93 -1.01 22.80 -2.21
C LYS A 93 -2.29 23.07 -1.40
N GLN A 94 -3.44 22.61 -1.86
CA GLN A 94 -4.73 22.76 -1.19
C GLN A 94 -4.99 21.73 -0.10
N TYR A 95 -4.17 20.68 0.00
CA TYR A 95 -4.36 19.61 0.99
C TYR A 95 -3.57 19.89 2.27
N ASP A 96 -4.14 19.50 3.41
CA ASP A 96 -3.48 19.56 4.71
C ASP A 96 -2.46 18.41 4.87
N PHE A 97 -2.75 17.27 4.24
CA PHE A 97 -1.93 16.05 4.26
C PHE A 97 -1.84 15.43 2.88
N TRP A 98 -0.66 14.92 2.54
CA TRP A 98 -0.46 14.06 1.39
C TRP A 98 0.09 12.71 1.83
N GLY A 99 0.11 11.74 0.93
CA GLY A 99 0.70 10.44 1.21
C GLY A 99 0.96 9.65 -0.06
N PHE A 100 1.45 8.44 0.12
CA PHE A 100 1.59 7.46 -0.95
C PHE A 100 1.05 6.11 -0.47
N GLY A 101 0.68 5.26 -1.41
CA GLY A 101 0.33 3.89 -1.09
C GLY A 101 0.41 2.95 -2.28
N ASP A 102 0.09 1.69 -2.03
CA ASP A 102 0.15 0.62 -3.04
C ASP A 102 -1.24 0.26 -3.57
N LEU A 103 -1.28 -0.26 -4.81
CA LEU A 103 -2.51 -0.68 -5.50
C LEU A 103 -2.95 -2.11 -5.18
N ASP A 104 -2.24 -2.81 -4.31
CA ASP A 104 -2.61 -4.11 -3.74
C ASP A 104 -3.13 -3.99 -2.29
N LEU A 105 -3.56 -2.79 -1.92
CA LEU A 105 -4.34 -2.53 -0.71
C LEU A 105 -5.85 -2.69 -0.94
N VAL A 106 -6.55 -3.03 0.13
CA VAL A 106 -7.99 -2.81 0.29
C VAL A 106 -8.19 -1.98 1.53
N TYR A 107 -8.82 -0.82 1.41
CA TYR A 107 -9.10 0.07 2.52
C TYR A 107 -10.36 -0.34 3.27
N GLY A 108 -10.39 -0.09 4.59
CA GLY A 108 -11.62 0.08 5.36
C GLY A 108 -12.03 1.54 5.39
N ASP A 109 -12.66 1.96 6.49
CA ASP A 109 -12.94 3.37 6.74
C ASP A 109 -11.68 4.06 7.25
N ILE A 110 -11.06 4.88 6.39
CA ILE A 110 -9.82 5.59 6.73
C ILE A 110 -10.05 6.53 7.90
N ARG A 111 -11.22 7.18 8.02
CA ARG A 111 -11.47 8.21 9.04
C ARG A 111 -11.77 7.64 10.42
N THR A 112 -12.16 6.37 10.50
CA THR A 112 -12.24 5.64 11.77
C THR A 112 -10.87 5.57 12.47
N PHE A 113 -9.78 5.46 11.71
CA PHE A 113 -8.43 5.30 12.26
C PHE A 113 -7.57 6.57 12.13
N ILE A 114 -7.70 7.31 11.03
CA ILE A 114 -6.97 8.55 10.76
C ILE A 114 -7.87 9.73 11.12
N THR A 115 -7.99 9.95 12.42
CA THR A 115 -8.82 11.01 13.01
C THR A 115 -8.09 12.36 13.02
N ASP A 116 -8.79 13.45 13.31
CA ASP A 116 -8.15 14.77 13.47
C ASP A 116 -7.11 14.79 14.62
N GLU A 117 -7.20 13.87 15.60
CA GLU A 117 -6.17 13.67 16.64
C GLU A 117 -4.90 13.02 16.07
N VAL A 118 -5.04 12.01 15.21
CA VAL A 118 -3.90 11.39 14.49
C VAL A 118 -3.28 12.39 13.51
N LEU A 119 -4.08 13.26 12.92
CA LEU A 119 -3.61 14.31 12.01
C LEU A 119 -2.98 15.52 12.76
N LYS A 120 -2.67 15.41 14.05
CA LYS A 120 -1.75 16.33 14.75
C LYS A 120 -0.27 16.00 14.49
N PHE A 121 0.01 14.73 14.19
CA PHE A 121 1.35 14.24 13.86
C PHE A 121 1.74 14.64 12.43
N LYS A 122 3.05 14.64 12.14
CA LYS A 122 3.58 14.97 10.81
C LYS A 122 3.74 13.75 9.93
N PHE A 123 4.09 12.61 10.51
CA PHE A 123 4.36 11.37 9.79
C PHE A 123 3.54 10.22 10.38
N ILE A 124 2.79 9.50 9.53
CA ILE A 124 1.76 8.57 9.96
C ILE A 124 1.95 7.23 9.23
N LEU A 125 1.90 6.11 9.98
CA LEU A 125 2.09 4.71 9.57
C LEU A 125 3.52 4.32 9.18
N GLY A 126 4.07 4.83 8.07
CA GLY A 126 5.47 4.62 7.66
C GLY A 126 5.86 3.27 7.02
N TRP A 127 4.93 2.35 6.78
CA TRP A 127 5.24 0.96 6.37
C TRP A 127 5.41 0.71 4.85
N GLY A 128 5.65 1.75 4.04
CA GLY A 128 5.87 1.63 2.59
C GLY A 128 4.59 1.46 1.76
N HIS A 129 3.61 0.72 2.26
CA HIS A 129 2.35 0.45 1.55
C HIS A 129 1.26 1.50 1.76
N LEU A 130 1.29 2.23 2.89
CA LEU A 130 0.54 3.47 3.08
C LEU A 130 1.27 4.32 4.12
N SER A 131 1.60 5.54 3.75
CA SER A 131 2.19 6.55 4.64
C SER A 131 1.58 7.91 4.35
N LEU A 132 1.27 8.68 5.40
CA LEU A 132 0.80 10.05 5.28
C LEU A 132 1.79 11.02 5.91
N PHE A 133 1.86 12.21 5.31
CA PHE A 133 2.74 13.30 5.64
C PHE A 133 1.91 14.58 5.74
N ARG A 134 2.17 15.39 6.76
CA ARG A 134 1.62 16.73 6.84
C ARG A 134 2.19 17.57 5.69
N ASN A 135 1.33 18.33 5.03
CA ASN A 135 1.72 19.11 3.87
C ASN A 135 2.27 20.49 4.29
N ASP A 136 3.54 20.51 4.69
CA ASP A 136 4.28 21.72 5.01
C ASP A 136 5.74 21.59 4.54
N SER A 137 6.45 22.71 4.42
CA SER A 137 7.82 22.73 3.92
C SER A 137 8.78 21.88 4.76
N ASP A 138 8.68 21.91 6.09
CA ASP A 138 9.56 21.13 6.98
C ASP A 138 9.39 19.62 6.75
N THR A 139 8.15 19.17 6.58
CA THR A 139 7.82 17.76 6.36
C THR A 139 8.15 17.31 4.93
N ASN A 140 7.77 18.12 3.94
CA ASN A 140 7.95 17.80 2.52
C ASN A 140 9.43 17.75 2.10
N GLU A 141 10.30 18.47 2.80
CA GLU A 141 11.74 18.52 2.51
C GLU A 141 12.56 17.62 3.46
N TYR A 142 11.94 17.00 4.46
CA TYR A 142 12.67 16.21 5.48
C TYR A 142 13.43 15.01 4.90
N PHE A 143 12.95 14.43 3.79
CA PHE A 143 13.67 13.35 3.11
C PHE A 143 15.10 13.79 2.69
N MET A 144 15.31 15.09 2.43
CA MET A 144 16.61 15.65 2.06
C MET A 144 17.59 15.82 3.23
N LYS A 145 17.09 15.84 4.48
CA LYS A 145 17.95 15.98 5.66
C LYS A 145 18.85 14.75 5.80
N GLU A 146 20.16 14.98 5.82
CA GLU A 146 21.14 13.92 6.06
C GLU A 146 21.31 13.70 7.56
N GLU A 147 21.20 12.46 8.00
CA GLU A 147 21.39 12.05 9.39
C GLU A 147 22.33 10.85 9.42
N ASN A 148 23.27 10.83 10.38
CA ASN A 148 24.26 9.77 10.46
C ASN A 148 23.60 8.40 10.67
N GLY A 149 23.99 7.42 9.86
CA GLY A 149 23.46 6.06 9.90
C GLY A 149 22.22 5.81 9.03
N PHE A 150 21.69 6.85 8.37
CA PHE A 150 20.56 6.73 7.44
C PHE A 150 20.99 6.90 5.98
N GLN A 151 20.22 6.31 5.07
CA GLN A 151 20.43 6.46 3.63
C GLN A 151 20.28 7.92 3.20
N LYS A 152 21.11 8.35 2.25
CA LYS A 152 20.97 9.66 1.59
C LYS A 152 20.04 9.55 0.40
N TYR A 153 19.17 10.54 0.23
CA TYR A 153 18.24 10.57 -0.90
C TYR A 153 18.98 10.67 -2.25
N THR A 154 20.11 11.38 -2.30
CA THR A 154 20.95 11.50 -3.49
C THR A 154 21.46 10.13 -3.94
N ASP A 155 21.89 9.28 -3.01
CA ASP A 155 22.40 7.94 -3.31
C ASP A 155 21.27 7.07 -3.87
N ALA A 156 20.10 7.11 -3.22
CA ALA A 156 18.89 6.43 -3.70
C ALA A 156 18.48 6.90 -5.11
N TYR A 157 18.64 8.19 -5.43
CA TYR A 157 18.18 8.77 -6.70
C TYR A 157 19.22 8.68 -7.81
N THR A 158 20.48 8.37 -7.49
CA THR A 158 21.58 8.25 -8.47
C THR A 158 22.03 6.80 -8.71
N THR A 159 21.40 5.83 -8.06
CA THR A 159 21.63 4.40 -8.29
C THR A 159 20.49 3.74 -9.07
N ARG A 160 20.82 2.77 -9.93
CA ARG A 160 19.81 1.93 -10.61
C ARG A 160 19.19 0.87 -9.69
N ASN A 161 19.85 0.58 -8.57
CA ASN A 161 19.40 -0.40 -7.60
C ASN A 161 18.19 0.12 -6.83
N ILE A 162 17.39 -0.81 -6.31
CA ILE A 162 16.33 -0.53 -5.34
C ILE A 162 16.97 -0.65 -3.97
N THR A 163 16.89 0.40 -3.16
CA THR A 163 17.49 0.52 -1.83
C THR A 163 16.45 0.58 -0.72
N PHE A 164 15.16 0.57 -1.09
CA PHE A 164 14.04 0.63 -0.14
C PHE A 164 14.08 1.92 0.70
N PHE A 165 14.41 3.05 0.05
CA PHE A 165 14.54 4.34 0.73
C PHE A 165 13.23 4.80 1.40
N ASP A 166 12.08 4.30 1.00
CA ASP A 166 10.77 4.68 1.54
C ASP A 166 10.31 3.87 2.77
N GLU A 167 10.92 2.72 3.05
CA GLU A 167 10.41 1.75 4.04
C GLU A 167 11.20 1.71 5.35
N PHE A 168 10.67 0.98 6.34
CA PHE A 168 11.37 0.61 7.57
C PHE A 168 12.36 -0.55 7.34
N ASP A 169 13.22 -0.80 8.32
CA ASP A 169 14.19 -1.91 8.36
C ASP A 169 15.27 -1.86 7.27
N HIS A 170 15.46 -0.69 6.66
CA HIS A 170 16.42 -0.45 5.58
C HIS A 170 17.31 0.78 5.82
N MET A 171 17.21 1.43 6.98
CA MET A 171 17.80 2.74 7.26
C MET A 171 17.29 3.83 6.29
N GLY A 172 16.07 3.64 5.79
CA GLY A 172 15.41 4.55 4.86
C GLY A 172 14.81 5.78 5.54
N CYS A 173 13.99 6.51 4.81
CA CYS A 173 13.31 7.72 5.27
C CYS A 173 12.36 7.43 6.44
N SER A 174 11.67 6.28 6.43
CA SER A 174 10.75 5.90 7.51
C SER A 174 11.51 5.57 8.80
N ASP A 175 12.63 4.86 8.72
CA ASP A 175 13.52 4.64 9.87
C ASP A 175 14.08 5.96 10.42
N LYS A 176 14.47 6.89 9.53
CA LYS A 176 14.96 8.21 9.91
C LYS A 176 13.91 9.02 10.67
N TRP A 177 12.66 9.07 10.19
CA TRP A 177 11.56 9.71 10.91
C TRP A 177 11.38 9.14 12.32
N LYS A 178 11.32 7.81 12.43
CA LYS A 178 11.14 7.10 13.70
C LYS A 178 12.28 7.39 14.70
N ALA A 179 13.52 7.41 14.22
CA ALA A 179 14.68 7.58 15.09
C ALA A 179 14.95 9.05 15.47
N CYS A 180 14.85 9.96 14.50
CA CYS A 180 15.27 11.35 14.67
C CYS A 180 14.11 12.28 15.07
N ARG A 181 12.85 11.92 14.78
CA ARG A 181 11.67 12.73 15.10
C ARG A 181 10.50 11.89 15.64
N PRO A 182 10.69 11.05 16.67
CA PRO A 182 9.64 10.16 17.18
C PRO A 182 8.38 10.91 17.67
N ASN A 183 8.53 12.12 18.22
CA ASN A 183 7.41 12.93 18.71
C ASN A 183 6.54 13.51 17.58
N ASP A 184 7.05 13.57 16.35
CA ASP A 184 6.30 13.99 15.17
C ASP A 184 5.58 12.80 14.48
N CYS A 185 5.75 11.58 15.00
CA CYS A 185 5.30 10.35 14.35
C CYS A 185 4.12 9.67 15.05
N TRP A 186 3.18 9.17 14.27
CA TRP A 186 2.17 8.20 14.69
C TRP A 186 2.41 6.87 13.98
N LEU A 187 3.01 5.91 14.67
CA LEU A 187 3.46 4.63 14.10
C LEU A 187 2.63 3.42 14.57
N GLU A 188 1.36 3.66 14.88
CA GLU A 188 0.42 2.60 15.23
C GLU A 188 0.12 1.69 14.03
N THR A 189 -0.37 0.50 14.31
CA THR A 189 -0.57 -0.55 13.30
C THR A 189 -2.02 -1.06 13.22
N PRO A 190 -3.00 -0.19 12.92
CA PRO A 190 -4.41 -0.58 12.81
C PRO A 190 -4.75 -1.33 11.50
N PHE A 191 -3.76 -1.89 10.81
CA PHE A 191 -3.89 -2.51 9.49
C PHE A 191 -3.34 -3.95 9.51
N ASP A 192 -3.50 -4.67 8.40
CA ASP A 192 -3.00 -6.03 8.26
C ASP A 192 -2.10 -6.20 7.03
N ASN A 193 -0.80 -6.36 7.28
CA ASN A 193 0.12 -6.86 6.27
C ASN A 193 -0.07 -8.38 6.13
N VAL A 194 -0.61 -8.83 5.00
CA VAL A 194 -0.94 -10.24 4.80
C VAL A 194 0.30 -11.02 4.37
N SER A 195 0.45 -12.22 4.92
CA SER A 195 1.56 -13.12 4.58
C SER A 195 1.73 -13.30 3.07
N LYS A 196 2.97 -13.21 2.60
CA LYS A 196 3.32 -13.55 1.21
C LYS A 196 3.04 -15.03 0.96
N PRO A 197 2.67 -15.45 -0.27
CA PRO A 197 2.38 -16.85 -0.57
C PRO A 197 3.49 -17.84 -0.17
N LYS A 198 4.76 -17.40 -0.24
CA LYS A 198 5.95 -18.18 0.17
C LYS A 198 6.09 -18.36 1.69
N GLN A 199 5.53 -17.44 2.49
CA GLN A 199 5.50 -17.54 3.95
C GLN A 199 4.31 -18.40 4.37
N ALA A 200 3.12 -18.03 3.88
CA ALA A 200 1.90 -18.80 4.02
C ALA A 200 0.97 -18.49 2.84
N PHE A 201 0.57 -19.54 2.11
CA PHE A 201 -0.38 -19.37 1.00
C PHE A 201 -1.76 -18.96 1.52
N HIS A 202 -2.21 -19.56 2.62
CA HIS A 202 -3.33 -19.05 3.42
C HIS A 202 -2.96 -17.69 4.04
N PHE A 203 -3.94 -16.88 4.41
CA PHE A 203 -3.64 -15.58 4.99
C PHE A 203 -3.31 -15.72 6.47
N ASN A 204 -2.20 -15.10 6.86
CA ASN A 204 -1.91 -14.71 8.23
C ASN A 204 -1.71 -13.19 8.24
N SER A 205 -2.17 -12.51 9.29
CA SER A 205 -1.81 -11.12 9.54
C SER A 205 -0.43 -11.09 10.19
N LEU A 206 0.57 -10.58 9.48
CA LEU A 206 1.92 -10.41 10.00
C LEU A 206 1.97 -9.28 11.04
N THR A 207 1.12 -8.28 10.89
CA THR A 207 1.04 -7.12 11.78
C THR A 207 0.38 -7.47 13.10
N ARG A 208 -0.79 -8.13 13.07
CA ARG A 208 -1.62 -8.40 14.26
C ARG A 208 -1.53 -9.85 14.75
N GLY A 209 -0.71 -10.68 14.10
CA GLY A 209 -0.37 -12.06 14.51
C GLY A 209 -1.45 -13.11 14.28
N TRP A 210 -2.66 -12.74 13.84
CA TRP A 210 -3.74 -13.70 13.61
C TRP A 210 -3.41 -14.67 12.46
N GLN A 211 -3.64 -15.95 12.69
CA GLN A 211 -3.40 -17.02 11.73
C GLN A 211 -4.70 -17.45 11.07
N GLN A 212 -4.61 -17.96 9.83
CA GLN A 212 -5.75 -18.50 9.10
C GLN A 212 -6.93 -17.51 9.02
N VAL A 213 -6.61 -16.28 8.62
CA VAL A 213 -7.59 -15.20 8.51
C VAL A 213 -8.20 -15.17 7.12
N LEU A 214 -9.31 -14.45 7.00
CA LEU A 214 -9.89 -13.96 5.75
C LEU A 214 -10.19 -12.47 5.94
N PHE A 215 -10.58 -11.80 4.86
CA PHE A 215 -10.99 -10.40 4.95
C PHE A 215 -12.36 -10.23 4.34
N GLU A 216 -13.27 -9.64 5.12
CA GLU A 216 -14.60 -9.28 4.70
C GLU A 216 -14.65 -7.77 4.55
N HIS A 217 -15.14 -7.29 3.41
CA HIS A 217 -15.38 -5.88 3.18
C HIS A 217 -16.89 -5.69 3.07
N ASP A 218 -17.47 -4.89 3.96
CA ASP A 218 -18.91 -4.65 4.08
C ASP A 218 -19.17 -3.15 4.18
N GLY A 219 -19.83 -2.58 3.16
CA GLY A 219 -20.00 -1.14 3.06
C GLY A 219 -18.63 -0.46 2.96
N GLN A 220 -18.32 0.45 3.89
CA GLN A 220 -17.02 1.12 3.98
C GLN A 220 -16.02 0.38 4.88
N HIS A 221 -16.46 -0.64 5.62
CA HIS A 221 -15.64 -1.28 6.64
C HIS A 221 -14.91 -2.51 6.11
N LEU A 222 -13.69 -2.70 6.60
CA LEU A 222 -12.87 -3.88 6.33
C LEU A 222 -12.63 -4.64 7.64
N TYR A 223 -12.96 -5.92 7.65
CA TYR A 223 -12.79 -6.79 8.80
C TYR A 223 -11.83 -7.93 8.48
N MET A 224 -10.80 -8.07 9.31
CA MET A 224 -10.06 -9.31 9.43
C MET A 224 -10.92 -10.30 10.22
N ILE A 225 -11.17 -11.47 9.65
CA ILE A 225 -12.02 -12.50 10.27
C ILE A 225 -11.26 -13.80 10.48
N ARG A 226 -11.50 -14.48 11.60
CA ARG A 226 -11.01 -15.84 11.87
C ARG A 226 -12.09 -16.67 12.55
N ILE A 227 -11.91 -17.99 12.54
CA ILE A 227 -12.71 -18.89 13.36
C ILE A 227 -11.83 -19.42 14.49
N ALA A 228 -12.18 -19.06 15.72
CA ALA A 228 -11.51 -19.50 16.94
C ALA A 228 -12.55 -20.12 17.88
N ASN A 229 -12.26 -21.32 18.40
CA ASN A 229 -13.16 -22.06 19.31
C ASN A 229 -14.62 -22.17 18.80
N GLY A 230 -14.77 -22.35 17.48
CA GLY A 230 -16.08 -22.46 16.83
C GLY A 230 -16.86 -21.14 16.69
N LYS A 231 -16.32 -20.01 17.13
CA LYS A 231 -16.90 -18.67 16.99
C LYS A 231 -16.19 -17.89 15.88
N ILE A 232 -16.93 -17.01 15.22
CA ILE A 232 -16.36 -16.06 14.26
C ILE A 232 -15.89 -14.85 15.07
N GLU A 233 -14.60 -14.59 15.01
CA GLU A 233 -14.01 -13.36 15.54
C GLU A 233 -13.76 -12.41 14.37
N LYS A 234 -14.21 -11.16 14.52
CA LYS A 234 -14.01 -10.08 13.54
C LYS A 234 -13.22 -8.95 14.21
N LYS A 235 -12.28 -8.36 13.49
CA LYS A 235 -11.55 -7.17 13.92
C LYS A 235 -11.43 -6.20 12.75
N GLU A 236 -11.90 -4.97 12.95
CA GLU A 236 -11.84 -3.93 11.92
C GLU A 236 -10.37 -3.59 11.59
N SER A 237 -10.12 -3.18 10.36
CA SER A 237 -8.79 -2.89 9.82
C SER A 237 -8.84 -1.64 8.95
N LEU A 238 -7.84 -0.77 9.10
CA LEU A 238 -7.66 0.41 8.26
C LEU A 238 -7.42 0.03 6.80
N TYR A 239 -6.59 -0.99 6.56
CA TYR A 239 -6.47 -1.66 5.27
C TYR A 239 -5.85 -3.04 5.45
N ALA A 240 -5.94 -3.85 4.39
CA ALA A 240 -5.17 -5.08 4.26
C ALA A 240 -4.30 -5.03 3.00
N HIS A 241 -3.04 -5.47 3.13
CA HIS A 241 -2.04 -5.46 2.05
C HIS A 241 -1.86 -6.85 1.46
N PHE A 242 -2.17 -7.03 0.17
CA PHE A 242 -2.24 -8.32 -0.53
C PHE A 242 -1.11 -8.54 -1.56
N GLN A 243 0.13 -8.33 -1.14
CA GLN A 243 1.33 -8.48 -1.96
C GLN A 243 1.55 -9.87 -2.59
N HIS A 244 2.15 -9.86 -3.78
CA HIS A 244 2.61 -11.03 -4.56
C HIS A 244 1.48 -11.99 -4.98
N ARG A 245 0.29 -11.44 -5.27
CA ARG A 245 -0.93 -12.22 -5.56
C ARG A 245 -1.53 -11.98 -6.95
N ALA A 246 -0.67 -11.83 -7.95
CA ALA A 246 -1.08 -11.66 -9.36
C ALA A 246 -1.93 -12.81 -9.94
N PHE A 247 -2.06 -13.94 -9.22
CA PHE A 247 -2.92 -15.08 -9.58
C PHE A 247 -4.34 -15.00 -9.00
N MET A 248 -4.64 -14.01 -8.14
CA MET A 248 -5.96 -13.87 -7.55
C MET A 248 -6.99 -13.57 -8.64
N LYS A 249 -8.13 -14.27 -8.54
CA LYS A 249 -9.25 -14.09 -9.47
C LYS A 249 -10.28 -13.17 -8.86
N ASP A 250 -10.70 -12.18 -9.62
CA ASP A 250 -11.88 -11.39 -9.31
C ASP A 250 -13.13 -12.15 -9.79
N LYS A 251 -14.02 -12.45 -8.84
CA LYS A 251 -15.30 -13.12 -9.08
C LYS A 251 -16.43 -12.41 -8.34
N ILE A 252 -16.24 -11.14 -8.02
CA ILE A 252 -17.24 -10.33 -7.33
C ILE A 252 -18.28 -9.89 -8.35
N SER A 253 -19.55 -10.09 -8.02
CA SER A 253 -20.67 -9.47 -8.75
C SER A 253 -21.10 -8.16 -8.10
N ASN A 254 -20.92 -8.04 -6.78
CA ASN A 254 -21.29 -6.85 -6.01
C ASN A 254 -20.17 -6.41 -5.05
N TYR A 255 -19.52 -5.29 -5.35
CA TYR A 255 -18.45 -4.76 -4.51
C TYR A 255 -18.92 -4.14 -3.19
N ASN A 256 -20.23 -4.10 -2.87
CA ASN A 256 -20.73 -3.59 -1.58
C ASN A 256 -20.43 -4.53 -0.41
N HIS A 257 -20.47 -5.84 -0.63
CA HIS A 257 -20.17 -6.83 0.39
C HIS A 257 -19.49 -8.05 -0.22
N PHE A 258 -18.22 -8.25 0.11
CA PHE A 258 -17.41 -9.31 -0.50
C PHE A 258 -16.40 -9.92 0.48
N LEU A 259 -15.93 -11.10 0.13
CA LEU A 259 -14.94 -11.86 0.87
C LEU A 259 -13.65 -12.02 0.05
N ILE A 260 -12.53 -11.63 0.64
CA ILE A 260 -11.19 -11.82 0.10
C ILE A 260 -10.62 -13.11 0.68
N THR A 261 -10.26 -14.03 -0.21
CA THR A 261 -9.71 -15.35 0.12
C THR A 261 -8.31 -15.51 -0.48
N PRO A 262 -7.53 -16.51 -0.04
CA PRO A 262 -6.17 -16.76 -0.55
C PRO A 262 -6.01 -16.87 -2.07
N THR A 263 -7.08 -17.17 -2.80
CA THR A 263 -7.06 -17.43 -4.25
C THR A 263 -7.91 -16.50 -5.08
N SER A 264 -8.85 -15.80 -4.45
CA SER A 264 -9.89 -15.08 -5.16
C SER A 264 -10.60 -14.09 -4.26
N MET A 265 -11.15 -13.08 -4.89
CA MET A 265 -12.16 -12.20 -4.34
C MET A 265 -13.51 -12.74 -4.79
N ILE A 266 -14.43 -12.96 -3.87
CA ILE A 266 -15.73 -13.58 -4.14
C ILE A 266 -16.83 -12.81 -3.42
N ASP A 267 -18.07 -12.94 -3.89
CA ASP A 267 -19.22 -12.45 -3.14
C ASP A 267 -19.28 -13.09 -1.75
N PHE A 268 -19.77 -12.33 -0.77
CA PHE A 268 -19.90 -12.87 0.58
C PHE A 268 -20.93 -14.02 0.60
N PRO A 269 -20.63 -15.17 1.21
CA PRO A 269 -21.54 -16.31 1.21
C PRO A 269 -22.83 -15.99 1.99
N THR A 270 -23.98 -16.25 1.39
CA THR A 270 -25.30 -16.06 2.06
C THR A 270 -25.77 -17.29 2.82
N HIS A 271 -25.24 -18.48 2.48
CA HIS A 271 -25.58 -19.76 3.10
C HIS A 271 -24.31 -20.49 3.56
N MET A 272 -24.42 -21.31 4.60
CA MET A 272 -23.30 -22.12 5.12
C MET A 272 -22.04 -21.28 5.39
N ILE A 273 -22.21 -20.06 5.93
CA ILE A 273 -21.14 -19.06 6.09
C ILE A 273 -19.93 -19.67 6.81
N LYS A 274 -20.16 -20.28 7.98
CA LYS A 274 -19.09 -20.89 8.79
C LYS A 274 -18.33 -21.97 8.03
N PHE A 275 -19.00 -22.77 7.21
CA PHE A 275 -18.35 -23.78 6.39
C PHE A 275 -17.44 -23.15 5.32
N HIS A 276 -17.93 -22.13 4.60
CA HIS A 276 -17.11 -21.40 3.63
C HIS A 276 -15.89 -20.75 4.27
N LEU A 277 -16.09 -20.07 5.41
CA LEU A 277 -14.99 -19.45 6.16
C LEU A 277 -13.95 -20.48 6.59
N LEU A 278 -14.36 -21.64 7.14
CA LEU A 278 -13.44 -22.74 7.48
C LEU A 278 -12.70 -23.27 6.25
N PHE A 279 -13.40 -23.46 5.14
CA PHE A 279 -12.83 -23.97 3.90
C PHE A 279 -11.77 -23.03 3.32
N TYR A 280 -12.04 -21.72 3.30
CA TYR A 280 -11.11 -20.74 2.74
C TYR A 280 -9.93 -20.43 3.65
N SER A 281 -10.13 -20.44 4.97
CA SER A 281 -9.10 -20.17 5.99
C SER A 281 -8.16 -21.36 6.26
N ARG A 282 -8.48 -22.57 5.79
CA ARG A 282 -7.66 -23.77 6.03
C ARG A 282 -6.18 -23.57 5.66
N LYS A 283 -5.28 -24.21 6.42
CA LYS A 283 -3.85 -24.25 6.08
C LYS A 283 -3.65 -24.88 4.69
N ARG A 284 -2.81 -24.24 3.89
CA ARG A 284 -2.50 -24.64 2.51
C ARG A 284 -1.03 -24.99 2.33
N THR A 285 -0.51 -25.87 3.19
CA THR A 285 0.93 -26.21 3.28
C THR A 285 1.52 -26.65 1.93
N PHE A 286 0.82 -27.47 1.16
CA PHE A 286 1.29 -27.89 -0.16
C PHE A 286 1.48 -26.70 -1.11
N ARG A 287 0.52 -25.76 -1.14
CA ARG A 287 0.62 -24.55 -1.97
C ARG A 287 1.71 -23.59 -1.48
N THR A 288 1.92 -23.50 -0.17
CA THR A 288 3.05 -22.74 0.39
C THR A 288 4.37 -23.33 -0.11
N LYS A 289 4.56 -24.66 -0.02
CA LYS A 289 5.77 -25.35 -0.54
C LYS A 289 5.95 -25.14 -2.04
N LEU A 290 4.86 -25.20 -2.82
CA LEU A 290 4.91 -24.93 -4.26
C LEU A 290 5.35 -23.50 -4.57
N ALA A 291 4.86 -22.50 -3.83
CA ALA A 291 5.29 -21.11 -3.97
C ALA A 291 6.78 -20.94 -3.62
N GLN A 292 7.24 -21.56 -2.52
CA GLN A 292 8.66 -21.57 -2.14
C GLN A 292 9.55 -22.21 -3.21
N TRP A 293 9.10 -23.33 -3.79
CA TRP A 293 9.84 -24.01 -4.85
C TRP A 293 9.92 -23.16 -6.13
N LYS A 294 8.82 -22.53 -6.54
CA LYS A 294 8.79 -21.61 -7.68
C LYS A 294 9.76 -20.44 -7.48
N ASP A 295 9.77 -19.82 -6.31
CA ASP A 295 10.68 -18.72 -6.00
C ASP A 295 12.14 -19.17 -6.05
N ARG A 296 12.46 -20.36 -5.53
CA ARG A 296 13.82 -20.94 -5.61
C ARG A 296 14.27 -21.15 -7.05
N ILE A 297 13.38 -21.56 -7.95
CA ILE A 297 13.68 -21.72 -9.37
C ILE A 297 13.95 -20.36 -10.01
N ILE A 298 13.08 -19.38 -9.79
CA ILE A 298 13.25 -18.03 -10.34
C ILE A 298 14.59 -17.43 -9.90
N TRP A 299 14.95 -17.62 -8.62
CA TRP A 299 16.25 -17.19 -8.09
C TRP A 299 17.42 -17.91 -8.77
N LYS A 300 17.36 -19.24 -8.92
CA LYS A 300 18.42 -20.02 -9.61
C LYS A 300 18.58 -19.67 -11.09
N LEU A 301 17.52 -19.22 -11.74
CA LEU A 301 17.52 -18.86 -13.15
C LEU A 301 17.94 -17.39 -13.41
N ASN A 302 18.33 -16.63 -12.38
CA ASN A 302 18.60 -15.18 -12.48
C ASN A 302 17.45 -14.35 -13.08
N LEU A 303 16.23 -14.89 -13.10
CA LEU A 303 15.02 -14.22 -13.59
C LEU A 303 14.37 -13.34 -12.48
N GLY A 304 15.03 -13.18 -11.34
CA GLY A 304 14.49 -12.60 -10.11
C GLY A 304 14.82 -11.12 -9.86
N HIS A 305 15.61 -10.49 -10.71
CA HIS A 305 15.78 -9.04 -10.73
C HIS A 305 14.97 -8.54 -11.94
N TYR A 306 14.17 -7.48 -11.79
CA TYR A 306 13.18 -6.97 -12.77
C TYR A 306 11.78 -7.60 -12.68
N LYS A 307 11.07 -7.33 -11.59
CA LYS A 307 9.63 -7.02 -11.66
C LYS A 307 9.31 -5.86 -10.75
#